data_AF-A0A9D9L7N5-F1
#
_entry.id   AF-A0A9D9L7N5-F1
#
_cell.length_a   1.000
_cell.length_b   1.000
_cell.length_c   1.000
_cell.angle_alpha   90.00
_cell.angle_beta   90.00
_cell.angle_gamma   90.00
#
_symmetry.space_group_name_H-M   'P 1'
#
loop_
_entity.id
_entity.type
_entity.pdbx_description
1 polymer ?
#
loop_
_entity_poly.entity_id
_entity_poly.type
_entity_poly.pdbx_seq_one_letter_code
_entity_poly.pdbx_strand_id
1 'polypeptide(L)'
;IDGLYHDQLPCGRPRPCYATNHGHLPGDPAAYLSQGHWHTYAEGIMGDLRRKYPDFVHTGEEASEPYLKCLDGFMTWRFGHSQHVPLFQSIYAPRIQFVGRGCFTHASVKQDYAGFFPKYGEQLVLGEQIGWVQYDTIRFPSPLRAWLKKLALLRYDLADFLNSAEMQKMLTFQKKPETLTAAWGVQVTNVCTSDKILHGVWRHKDGRLLVIFLNTVNEPQTVLPPDSLLANKAAAVLAEGREPLFFSARSHAPAVILKPYEAQLWLLTDRPDRAWAARHTPVMKKIATVMDDLGLMMNDKPNFAERKELDATKHEFLRLKDASWLLGASRFSKTNLDYDPVKAPDNWAVCPDKSVVYFGHVDFGEDGCSRLEGEFACDRNGVTVEMIDLTLDHPHEVLATFDLAAGGWYDYQTVQARLSRPVWGKRDIMFRFSGGNCNFKGWRTLD
;
A
#
# COMPACT_ATOMS: atom_id res chain seq x y z
N ILE A 1 -25.24 4.13 2.74
CA ILE A 1 -24.19 5.13 3.05
C ILE A 1 -23.91 4.96 4.52
N ASP A 2 -22.70 4.51 4.87
CA ASP A 2 -22.34 4.12 6.24
C ASP A 2 -21.57 5.22 6.99
N GLY A 3 -21.16 6.28 6.28
CA GLY A 3 -20.56 7.45 6.90
C GLY A 3 -20.47 8.67 5.98
N LEU A 4 -20.07 9.80 6.58
CA LEU A 4 -19.90 11.11 5.95
C LEU A 4 -18.56 11.73 6.37
N TYR A 5 -17.82 12.21 5.37
CA TYR A 5 -16.60 12.99 5.58
C TYR A 5 -16.90 14.48 5.49
N HIS A 6 -16.45 15.25 6.48
CA HIS A 6 -16.61 16.69 6.60
C HIS A 6 -15.33 17.40 6.18
N ASP A 7 -15.32 17.85 4.94
CA ASP A 7 -14.17 18.53 4.36
C ASP A 7 -13.83 19.82 5.13
N GLN A 8 -12.54 20.05 5.38
CA GLN A 8 -12.00 21.21 6.08
C GLN A 8 -12.51 21.49 7.51
N LEU A 9 -13.45 20.73 8.09
CA LEU A 9 -14.08 21.10 9.38
C LEU A 9 -13.06 21.18 10.54
N PRO A 10 -12.25 20.15 10.86
CA PRO A 10 -11.18 20.26 11.85
C PRO A 10 -9.87 20.84 11.31
N CYS A 11 -9.75 21.10 10.00
CA CYS A 11 -8.52 21.55 9.34
C CYS A 11 -8.48 23.08 9.18
N GLY A 12 -9.60 23.65 8.77
CA GLY A 12 -9.73 25.04 8.37
C GLY A 12 -9.64 25.98 9.57
N ARG A 13 -8.89 27.06 9.42
CA ARG A 13 -8.92 28.15 10.41
C ARG A 13 -10.32 28.77 10.45
N PRO A 14 -10.89 29.03 11.64
CA PRO A 14 -12.14 29.77 11.74
C PRO A 14 -11.97 31.17 11.15
N ARG A 15 -13.01 31.72 10.52
CA ARG A 15 -13.02 33.05 9.92
C ARG A 15 -13.84 33.99 10.80
N PRO A 16 -13.26 34.96 11.52
CA PRO A 16 -14.05 35.84 12.39
C PRO A 16 -15.24 36.45 11.64
N CYS A 17 -16.44 36.27 12.19
CA CYS A 17 -17.68 36.78 11.60
C CYS A 17 -18.05 38.12 12.26
N TYR A 18 -18.18 39.19 11.47
CA TYR A 18 -18.55 40.52 11.96
C TYR A 18 -19.97 40.94 11.56
N ALA A 19 -20.74 40.04 10.96
CA ALA A 19 -22.12 40.31 10.61
C ALA A 19 -22.97 40.46 11.88
N THR A 20 -23.79 41.51 11.94
CA THR A 20 -24.60 41.84 13.13
C THR A 20 -25.96 41.15 13.15
N ASN A 21 -26.31 40.41 12.09
CA ASN A 21 -27.60 39.74 11.90
C ASN A 21 -27.53 38.21 12.00
N HIS A 22 -26.42 37.65 12.50
CA HIS A 22 -26.20 36.19 12.61
C HIS A 22 -26.42 35.62 14.02
N GLY A 23 -26.92 36.43 14.97
CA GLY A 23 -27.26 35.94 16.32
C GLY A 23 -26.07 35.71 17.26
N HIS A 24 -24.89 36.20 16.92
CA HIS A 24 -23.69 36.20 17.77
C HIS A 24 -23.06 37.61 17.80
N LEU A 25 -22.19 37.88 18.78
CA LEU A 25 -21.46 39.15 18.84
C LEU A 25 -20.44 39.24 17.67
N PRO A 26 -20.28 40.41 17.02
CA PRO A 26 -19.28 40.59 15.97
C PRO A 26 -17.88 40.27 16.45
N GLY A 27 -17.20 39.35 15.75
CA GLY A 27 -15.84 38.92 16.06
C GLY A 27 -15.71 37.91 17.20
N ASP A 28 -16.82 37.47 17.81
CA ASP A 28 -16.78 36.52 18.94
C ASP A 28 -16.33 35.12 18.48
N PRO A 29 -15.21 34.57 18.99
CA PRO A 29 -14.76 33.22 18.65
C PRO A 29 -15.74 32.12 19.08
N ALA A 30 -16.62 32.38 20.06
CA ALA A 30 -17.64 31.43 20.48
C ALA A 30 -18.64 31.10 19.36
N ALA A 31 -18.84 32.02 18.41
CA ALA A 31 -19.71 31.83 17.25
C ALA A 31 -19.36 30.59 16.42
N TYR A 32 -18.08 30.22 16.36
CA TYR A 32 -17.63 29.02 15.64
C TYR A 32 -17.73 27.75 16.47
N LEU A 33 -17.35 27.81 17.75
CA LEU A 33 -17.28 26.62 18.60
C LEU A 33 -18.56 26.40 19.38
N SER A 34 -18.68 27.01 20.56
CA SER A 34 -19.74 26.71 21.52
C SER A 34 -21.13 27.14 21.10
N GLN A 35 -21.25 28.18 20.28
CA GLN A 35 -22.53 28.66 19.75
C GLN A 35 -22.83 28.16 18.33
N GLY A 36 -21.85 27.52 17.68
CA GLY A 36 -21.93 27.08 16.28
C GLY A 36 -21.76 25.57 16.12
N HIS A 37 -20.52 25.14 15.88
CA HIS A 37 -20.21 23.74 15.57
C HIS A 37 -20.58 22.77 16.70
N TRP A 38 -20.50 23.15 17.98
CA TRP A 38 -20.90 22.26 19.07
C TRP A 38 -22.39 21.97 19.08
N HIS A 39 -23.25 22.96 18.81
CA HIS A 39 -24.69 22.71 18.68
C HIS A 39 -25.00 21.84 17.46
N THR A 40 -24.42 22.16 16.30
CA THR A 40 -24.69 21.41 15.07
C THR A 40 -24.17 19.97 15.14
N TYR A 41 -22.90 19.81 15.54
CA TYR A 41 -22.21 18.53 15.46
C TYR A 41 -22.26 17.75 16.77
N ALA A 42 -21.93 18.36 17.91
CA ALA A 42 -21.86 17.60 19.17
C ALA A 42 -23.26 17.25 19.70
N GLU A 43 -24.18 18.20 19.70
CA GLU A 43 -25.55 18.00 20.19
C GLU A 43 -26.46 17.42 19.11
N GLY A 44 -26.44 17.98 17.90
CA GLY A 44 -27.26 17.51 16.78
C GLY A 44 -26.79 16.16 16.22
N ILE A 45 -25.62 16.13 15.57
CA ILE A 45 -25.13 14.94 14.86
C ILE A 45 -24.72 13.83 15.85
N MET A 46 -23.79 14.11 16.75
CA MET A 46 -23.24 13.15 17.68
C MET A 46 -24.15 12.88 18.88
N GLY A 47 -25.20 13.69 19.08
CA GLY A 47 -26.26 13.47 20.07
C GLY A 47 -27.51 12.86 19.44
N ASP A 48 -28.38 13.69 18.88
CA ASP A 48 -29.70 13.27 18.38
C ASP A 48 -29.63 12.27 17.23
N LEU A 49 -28.83 12.56 16.20
CA LEU A 49 -28.71 11.66 15.05
C LEU A 49 -27.98 10.36 15.41
N ARG A 50 -26.91 10.43 16.20
CA ARG A 50 -26.20 9.24 16.69
C ARG A 50 -27.12 8.28 17.43
N ARG A 51 -28.04 8.78 18.26
CA ARG A 51 -29.03 7.93 18.96
C ARG A 51 -29.94 7.17 18.00
N LYS A 52 -30.25 7.76 16.84
CA LYS A 52 -31.09 7.14 15.80
C LYS A 52 -30.29 6.25 14.85
N TYR A 53 -29.03 6.60 14.60
CA TYR A 53 -28.13 5.94 13.66
C TYR A 53 -26.77 5.68 14.32
N PRO A 54 -26.68 4.72 15.25
CA PRO A 54 -25.48 4.49 16.05
C PRO A 54 -24.25 4.12 15.23
N ASP A 55 -24.45 3.53 14.04
CA ASP A 55 -23.36 3.05 13.18
C ASP A 55 -22.98 4.03 12.05
N PHE A 56 -23.66 5.18 11.95
CA PHE A 56 -23.36 6.14 10.87
C PHE A 56 -22.13 7.00 11.23
N VAL A 57 -21.01 6.78 10.55
CA VAL A 57 -19.71 7.35 10.95
C VAL A 57 -19.50 8.76 10.42
N HIS A 58 -18.99 9.66 11.24
CA HIS A 58 -18.64 11.04 10.88
C HIS A 58 -17.14 11.27 11.05
N THR A 59 -16.45 11.61 9.96
CA THR A 59 -15.01 11.93 10.00
C THR A 59 -14.74 13.32 9.44
N GLY A 60 -13.60 13.92 9.77
CA GLY A 60 -13.25 15.25 9.26
C GLY A 60 -11.79 15.34 8.83
N GLU A 61 -11.48 16.37 8.04
CA GLU A 61 -10.13 16.65 7.59
C GLU A 61 -9.19 17.10 8.72
N GLU A 62 -8.01 16.50 8.84
CA GLU A 62 -7.02 16.76 9.88
C GLU A 62 -7.56 16.59 11.30
N ALA A 63 -6.77 17.02 12.28
CA ALA A 63 -7.08 16.88 13.69
C ALA A 63 -6.97 18.22 14.41
N SER A 64 -8.01 18.56 15.18
CA SER A 64 -7.97 19.67 16.12
C SER A 64 -8.84 19.38 17.34
N GLU A 65 -8.28 19.63 18.53
CA GLU A 65 -8.89 19.30 19.82
C GLU A 65 -10.34 19.81 20.00
N PRO A 66 -10.71 21.04 19.56
CA PRO A 66 -12.07 21.55 19.79
C PRO A 66 -13.20 20.73 19.16
N TYR A 67 -12.87 19.85 18.20
CA TYR A 67 -13.82 19.02 17.47
C TYR A 67 -13.88 17.57 17.95
N LEU A 68 -13.16 17.19 19.03
CA LEU A 68 -13.15 15.81 19.53
C LEU A 68 -14.54 15.25 19.85
N LYS A 69 -15.47 16.10 20.29
CA LYS A 69 -16.86 15.71 20.57
C LYS A 69 -17.79 15.77 19.36
N CYS A 70 -17.28 16.19 18.20
CA CYS A 70 -18.06 16.47 17.00
C CYS A 70 -17.96 15.37 15.94
N LEU A 71 -16.99 14.45 16.05
CA LEU A 71 -16.65 13.47 15.01
C LEU A 71 -16.22 12.14 15.66
N ASP A 72 -16.33 11.04 14.91
CA ASP A 72 -15.79 9.73 15.28
C ASP A 72 -14.31 9.59 14.94
N GLY A 73 -13.83 10.37 13.95
CA GLY A 73 -12.47 10.24 13.48
C GLY A 73 -11.90 11.44 12.71
N PHE A 74 -10.58 11.52 12.68
CA PHE A 74 -9.80 12.51 11.97
C PHE A 74 -9.02 11.87 10.82
N MET A 75 -9.20 12.38 9.61
CA MET A 75 -8.36 12.03 8.47
C MET A 75 -7.10 12.90 8.50
N THR A 76 -6.03 12.39 9.09
CA THR A 76 -4.77 13.11 9.33
C THR A 76 -3.90 13.19 8.09
N TRP A 77 -4.43 13.81 7.04
CA TRP A 77 -3.84 13.81 5.72
C TRP A 77 -2.42 14.42 5.66
N ARG A 78 -2.04 15.32 6.57
CA ARG A 78 -0.68 15.91 6.61
C ARG A 78 0.27 15.27 7.61
N PHE A 79 -0.13 14.23 8.32
CA PHE A 79 0.69 13.59 9.36
C PHE A 79 1.73 12.66 8.73
N GLY A 80 2.68 13.23 7.98
CA GLY A 80 3.72 12.51 7.26
C GLY A 80 4.95 13.37 7.02
N HIS A 81 5.32 14.16 8.03
CA HIS A 81 6.50 15.02 8.00
C HIS A 81 7.72 14.28 8.54
N SER A 82 8.90 14.61 8.00
CA SER A 82 10.16 14.11 8.55
C SER A 82 10.28 14.45 10.04
N GLN A 83 10.74 13.48 10.84
CA GLN A 83 10.92 13.61 12.30
C GLN A 83 9.63 13.90 13.10
N HIS A 84 8.44 13.69 12.52
CA HIS A 84 7.22 13.84 13.30
C HIS A 84 7.19 12.84 14.47
N VAL A 85 6.58 13.27 15.57
CA VAL A 85 6.25 12.40 16.68
C VAL A 85 4.73 12.29 16.77
N PRO A 86 4.18 11.12 17.10
CA PRO A 86 2.73 10.89 17.15
C PRO A 86 2.13 11.47 18.44
N LEU A 87 2.39 12.75 18.72
CA LEU A 87 2.00 13.41 19.96
C LEU A 87 0.48 13.55 20.08
N PHE A 88 -0.20 13.95 19.00
CA PHE A 88 -1.65 14.08 19.01
C PHE A 88 -2.30 12.70 19.18
N GLN A 89 -1.81 11.68 18.47
CA GLN A 89 -2.29 10.31 18.62
C GLN A 89 -2.04 9.74 20.02
N SER A 90 -0.89 10.05 20.65
CA SER A 90 -0.58 9.53 21.99
C SER A 90 -1.44 10.11 23.09
N ILE A 91 -2.01 11.31 22.89
CA ILE A 91 -2.94 11.93 23.82
C ILE A 91 -4.38 11.46 23.58
N TYR A 92 -4.80 11.40 22.31
CA TYR A 92 -6.21 11.17 21.97
C TYR A 92 -6.58 9.77 21.50
N ALA A 93 -5.64 8.84 21.30
CA ALA A 93 -6.00 7.43 21.21
C ALA A 93 -6.29 6.88 22.62
N PRO A 94 -7.39 6.14 22.87
CA PRO A 94 -8.42 5.71 21.90
C PRO A 94 -9.68 6.61 21.84
N ARG A 95 -9.63 7.82 22.41
CA ARG A 95 -10.76 8.78 22.51
C ARG A 95 -11.35 9.19 21.17
N ILE A 96 -10.56 9.19 20.10
CA ILE A 96 -11.00 9.41 18.72
C ILE A 96 -10.20 8.53 17.75
N GLN A 97 -10.79 8.17 16.62
CA GLN A 97 -10.10 7.40 15.59
C GLN A 97 -9.27 8.30 14.67
N PHE A 98 -8.18 7.76 14.15
CA PHE A 98 -7.38 8.37 13.09
C PHE A 98 -7.55 7.53 11.83
N VAL A 99 -7.95 8.15 10.71
CA VAL A 99 -8.43 7.44 9.53
C VAL A 99 -7.68 7.84 8.26
N GLY A 100 -6.71 7.02 7.86
CA GLY A 100 -5.92 7.27 6.66
C GLY A 100 -5.02 8.50 6.75
N ARG A 101 -4.09 8.59 5.80
CA ARG A 101 -3.15 9.72 5.67
C ARG A 101 -2.84 10.00 4.22
N GLY A 102 -2.30 11.19 3.99
CA GLY A 102 -1.32 11.63 3.00
C GLY A 102 -1.00 10.92 1.70
N CYS A 103 -1.56 9.79 1.27
CA CYS A 103 -0.73 8.77 0.63
C CYS A 103 -0.36 9.02 -0.83
N PHE A 104 -1.25 9.62 -1.61
CA PHE A 104 -1.01 9.99 -3.01
C PHE A 104 -1.34 11.48 -3.14
N THR A 105 -0.35 12.36 -3.31
CA THR A 105 -0.65 13.79 -3.46
C THR A 105 -1.07 14.17 -4.87
N HIS A 106 -1.66 15.37 -4.96
CA HIS A 106 -1.70 16.19 -6.17
C HIS A 106 -0.49 15.90 -7.06
N ALA A 107 -0.75 15.44 -8.29
CA ALA A 107 0.19 14.82 -9.23
C ALA A 107 1.49 15.61 -9.55
N SER A 108 1.69 16.79 -8.96
CA SER A 108 2.83 17.68 -9.13
C SER A 108 3.96 17.48 -8.10
N VAL A 109 3.83 16.60 -7.09
CA VAL A 109 4.87 16.40 -6.07
C VAL A 109 5.56 15.04 -6.26
N LYS A 110 6.90 15.05 -6.30
CA LYS A 110 7.69 13.82 -6.40
C LYS A 110 7.41 12.89 -5.21
N GLN A 111 7.19 11.61 -5.53
CA GLN A 111 7.03 10.54 -4.56
C GLN A 111 7.82 9.31 -5.03
N ASP A 112 8.64 8.75 -4.14
CA ASP A 112 9.37 7.52 -4.42
C ASP A 112 8.53 6.31 -4.00
N TYR A 113 8.52 5.24 -4.80
CA TYR A 113 7.72 4.04 -4.51
C TYR A 113 8.06 3.42 -3.14
N ALA A 114 9.35 3.39 -2.79
CA ALA A 114 9.81 2.93 -1.48
C ALA A 114 9.23 3.75 -0.30
N GLY A 115 8.81 4.99 -0.53
CA GLY A 115 8.20 5.85 0.50
C GLY A 115 6.79 5.41 0.92
N PHE A 116 6.06 4.63 0.11
CA PHE A 116 4.73 4.14 0.46
C PHE A 116 4.75 3.18 1.65
N PHE A 117 5.75 2.30 1.71
CA PHE A 117 5.82 1.23 2.71
C PHE A 117 5.90 1.76 4.15
N PRO A 118 6.86 2.63 4.51
CA PRO A 118 6.89 3.20 5.85
C PRO A 118 5.69 4.12 6.12
N LYS A 119 5.19 4.86 5.12
CA LYS A 119 4.03 5.75 5.29
C LYS A 119 2.75 5.01 5.68
N TYR A 120 2.47 3.87 5.05
CA TYR A 120 1.36 2.99 5.44
C TYR A 120 1.68 2.17 6.69
N GLY A 121 2.94 1.77 6.87
CA GLY A 121 3.38 1.07 8.07
C GLY A 121 3.20 1.91 9.33
N GLU A 122 3.47 3.21 9.25
CA GLU A 122 3.20 4.18 10.31
C GLU A 122 1.73 4.21 10.70
N GLN A 123 0.80 4.20 9.74
CA GLN A 123 -0.63 4.15 10.06
C GLN A 123 -0.96 2.94 10.96
N LEU A 124 -0.41 1.75 10.65
CA LEU A 124 -0.63 0.57 11.48
C LEU A 124 -0.02 0.71 12.89
N VAL A 125 1.28 1.02 12.98
CA VAL A 125 1.97 1.03 14.28
C VAL A 125 1.51 2.18 15.18
N LEU A 126 0.96 3.25 14.58
CA LEU A 126 0.37 4.40 15.25
C LEU A 126 -1.16 4.26 15.45
N GLY A 127 -1.73 3.08 15.20
CA GLY A 127 -3.10 2.73 15.58
C GLY A 127 -4.19 3.28 14.66
N GLU A 128 -3.81 3.90 13.57
CA GLU A 128 -4.69 4.51 12.58
C GLU A 128 -5.35 3.44 11.70
N GLN A 129 -6.50 3.75 11.10
CA GLN A 129 -7.06 2.93 10.04
C GLN A 129 -6.22 3.14 8.77
N ILE A 130 -5.93 2.04 8.07
CA ILE A 130 -5.21 2.09 6.78
C ILE A 130 -6.13 2.74 5.75
N GLY A 131 -5.72 3.87 5.17
CA GLY A 131 -6.63 4.65 4.34
C GLY A 131 -5.97 5.57 3.31
N TRP A 132 -6.84 6.25 2.58
CA TRP A 132 -6.51 7.09 1.42
C TRP A 132 -5.68 6.34 0.36
N VAL A 133 -6.18 5.16 -0.01
CA VAL A 133 -5.61 4.33 -1.06
C VAL A 133 -6.36 4.57 -2.37
N GLN A 134 -5.63 4.75 -3.47
CA GLN A 134 -6.26 4.85 -4.78
C GLN A 134 -6.87 3.52 -5.20
N TYR A 135 -7.98 3.60 -5.93
CA TYR A 135 -8.69 2.44 -6.45
C TYR A 135 -7.76 1.51 -7.25
N ASP A 136 -6.94 2.07 -8.14
CA ASP A 136 -6.02 1.30 -8.97
C ASP A 136 -4.97 0.54 -8.15
N THR A 137 -4.49 1.11 -7.04
CA THR A 137 -3.53 0.44 -6.14
C THR A 137 -4.13 -0.82 -5.50
N ILE A 138 -5.42 -0.82 -5.17
CA ILE A 138 -6.09 -2.01 -4.63
C ILE A 138 -6.60 -2.93 -5.73
N ARG A 139 -7.00 -2.37 -6.87
CA ARG A 139 -7.50 -3.13 -8.01
C ARG A 139 -6.41 -4.02 -8.59
N PHE A 140 -5.19 -3.51 -8.73
CA PHE A 140 -4.11 -4.18 -9.44
C PHE A 140 -3.05 -4.75 -8.49
N PRO A 141 -2.59 -6.01 -8.71
CA PRO A 141 -1.48 -6.63 -7.97
C PRO A 141 -0.26 -5.73 -7.99
N SER A 142 0.47 -5.72 -6.89
CA SER A 142 1.76 -5.04 -6.73
C SER A 142 2.30 -5.39 -5.34
N PRO A 143 3.60 -5.22 -5.08
CA PRO A 143 4.13 -5.32 -3.73
C PRO A 143 3.40 -4.39 -2.75
N LEU A 144 3.05 -3.17 -3.18
CA LEU A 144 2.28 -2.22 -2.38
C LEU A 144 0.87 -2.71 -2.05
N ARG A 145 0.18 -3.37 -2.99
CA ARG A 145 -1.14 -3.96 -2.72
C ARG A 145 -1.07 -5.10 -1.71
N ALA A 146 -0.10 -6.00 -1.86
CA ALA A 146 0.13 -7.08 -0.90
C ALA A 146 0.41 -6.52 0.50
N TRP A 147 1.26 -5.49 0.57
CA TRP A 147 1.54 -4.73 1.78
C TRP A 147 0.28 -4.13 2.40
N LEU A 148 -0.53 -3.41 1.64
CA LEU A 148 -1.77 -2.79 2.11
C LEU A 148 -2.77 -3.81 2.63
N LYS A 149 -2.96 -4.93 1.93
CA LYS A 149 -3.83 -6.03 2.39
C LYS A 149 -3.34 -6.61 3.71
N LYS A 150 -2.03 -6.84 3.85
CA LYS A 150 -1.42 -7.30 5.10
C LYS A 150 -1.71 -6.34 6.24
N LEU A 151 -1.44 -5.05 6.06
CA LEU A 151 -1.68 -4.03 7.07
C LEU A 151 -3.16 -3.91 7.42
N ALA A 152 -4.07 -3.99 6.44
CA ALA A 152 -5.51 -3.95 6.66
C ALA A 152 -6.00 -5.17 7.46
N LEU A 153 -5.53 -6.38 7.13
CA LEU A 153 -5.86 -7.60 7.87
C LEU A 153 -5.35 -7.55 9.31
N LEU A 154 -4.12 -7.09 9.52
CA LEU A 154 -3.57 -6.86 10.87
C LEU A 154 -4.34 -5.80 11.64
N ARG A 155 -4.64 -4.66 11.02
CA ARG A 155 -5.37 -3.57 11.67
C ARG A 155 -6.79 -3.98 12.08
N TYR A 156 -7.44 -4.81 11.25
CA TYR A 156 -8.77 -5.36 11.53
C TYR A 156 -8.70 -6.36 12.69
N ASP A 157 -7.76 -7.30 12.65
CA ASP A 157 -7.57 -8.31 13.71
C ASP A 157 -7.20 -7.68 15.06
N LEU A 158 -6.45 -6.57 15.05
CA LEU A 158 -6.07 -5.82 16.24
C LEU A 158 -7.07 -4.72 16.63
N ALA A 159 -8.20 -4.56 15.92
CA ALA A 159 -9.08 -3.41 16.09
C ALA A 159 -9.62 -3.30 17.51
N ASP A 160 -10.11 -4.39 18.09
CA ASP A 160 -10.63 -4.40 19.47
C ASP A 160 -9.58 -3.93 20.48
N PHE A 161 -8.33 -4.35 20.29
CA PHE A 161 -7.23 -4.00 21.19
C PHE A 161 -6.85 -2.53 21.03
N LEU A 162 -6.55 -2.09 19.80
CA LEU A 162 -6.07 -0.73 19.51
C LEU A 162 -7.14 0.32 19.79
N ASN A 163 -8.41 0.02 19.53
CA ASN A 163 -9.53 0.92 19.81
C ASN A 163 -9.84 1.05 21.32
N SER A 164 -9.17 0.28 22.17
CA SER A 164 -9.29 0.34 23.64
C SER A 164 -7.95 0.57 24.35
N ALA A 165 -6.88 0.82 23.59
CA ALA A 165 -5.53 0.94 24.11
C ALA A 165 -5.00 2.36 23.99
N GLU A 166 -4.18 2.75 24.95
CA GLU A 166 -3.43 3.99 24.95
C GLU A 166 -2.06 3.76 24.34
N MET A 167 -1.68 4.60 23.38
CA MET A 167 -0.34 4.58 22.83
C MET A 167 0.69 4.95 23.91
N GLN A 168 1.79 4.21 23.95
CA GLN A 168 2.87 4.40 24.91
C GLN A 168 4.09 5.03 24.24
N LYS A 169 5.05 5.44 25.08
CA LYS A 169 6.38 5.84 24.61
C LYS A 169 6.99 4.72 23.77
N MET A 170 7.53 5.09 22.61
CA MET A 170 8.26 4.17 21.73
C MET A 170 9.47 3.55 22.44
N LEU A 171 9.78 2.30 22.08
CA LEU A 171 10.98 1.62 22.57
C LEU A 171 12.25 2.37 22.17
N THR A 172 13.23 2.40 23.07
CA THR A 172 14.61 2.75 22.76
C THR A 172 15.39 1.47 22.55
N PHE A 173 15.70 1.16 21.30
CA PHE A 173 16.51 -0.02 20.96
C PHE A 173 17.94 0.12 21.48
N GLN A 174 18.60 -1.01 21.75
CA GLN A 174 20.00 -1.02 22.22
C GLN A 174 20.96 -0.39 21.20
N LYS A 175 20.63 -0.52 19.91
CA LYS A 175 21.28 0.16 18.79
C LYS A 175 20.20 0.84 17.95
N LYS A 176 20.50 2.04 17.45
CA LYS A 176 19.61 2.75 16.53
C LYS A 176 19.33 1.86 15.29
N PRO A 177 18.06 1.67 14.89
CA PRO A 177 17.73 0.96 13.67
C PRO A 177 18.37 1.61 12.45
N GLU A 178 18.54 0.81 11.39
CA GLU A 178 18.85 1.36 10.08
C GLU A 178 17.70 2.24 9.57
N THR A 179 18.02 3.19 8.70
CA THR A 179 17.05 4.18 8.20
C THR A 179 16.91 4.12 6.69
N LEU A 180 15.75 4.53 6.19
CA LEU A 180 15.43 4.76 4.79
C LEU A 180 15.09 6.24 4.61
N THR A 181 15.64 6.87 3.57
CA THR A 181 15.27 8.21 3.15
C THR A 181 14.57 8.15 1.79
N ALA A 182 13.35 8.68 1.72
CA ALA A 182 12.53 8.66 0.51
C ALA A 182 11.64 9.90 0.40
N ALA A 183 11.31 10.32 -0.82
CA ALA A 183 10.29 11.33 -1.06
C ALA A 183 8.89 10.74 -0.80
N TRP A 184 8.16 11.28 0.17
CA TRP A 184 6.84 10.77 0.56
C TRP A 184 5.69 11.45 -0.17
N GLY A 185 5.93 12.59 -0.84
CA GLY A 185 4.92 13.30 -1.62
C GLY A 185 3.63 13.56 -0.84
N VAL A 186 3.70 14.28 0.29
CA VAL A 186 2.51 14.77 1.05
C VAL A 186 2.35 16.29 0.90
N GLN A 187 3.46 17.00 0.79
CA GLN A 187 3.54 18.44 0.54
C GLN A 187 4.76 18.74 -0.33
N VAL A 188 4.87 19.97 -0.84
CA VAL A 188 6.02 20.43 -1.63
C VAL A 188 7.31 20.15 -0.85
N THR A 189 8.26 19.44 -1.47
CA THR A 189 9.54 19.02 -0.87
C THR A 189 9.43 18.20 0.42
N ASN A 190 8.63 17.13 0.42
CA ASN A 190 8.51 16.21 1.56
C ASN A 190 9.43 14.97 1.45
N VAL A 191 10.71 15.12 1.80
CA VAL A 191 11.67 14.00 1.95
C VAL A 191 11.74 13.60 3.42
N CYS A 192 11.47 12.32 3.69
CA CYS A 192 11.39 11.79 5.05
C CYS A 192 12.46 10.72 5.27
N THR A 193 13.06 10.75 6.45
CA THR A 193 13.93 9.68 6.95
C THR A 193 13.19 8.93 8.06
N SER A 194 12.93 7.64 7.85
CA SER A 194 12.28 6.75 8.82
C SER A 194 13.16 5.55 9.14
N ASP A 195 12.96 4.94 10.31
CA ASP A 195 13.58 3.65 10.60
C ASP A 195 13.03 2.58 9.63
N LYS A 196 13.88 1.65 9.18
CA LYS A 196 13.49 0.54 8.29
C LYS A 196 12.56 -0.44 9.01
N ILE A 197 12.76 -0.63 10.32
CA ILE A 197 11.78 -1.27 11.21
C ILE A 197 11.02 -0.19 11.96
N LEU A 198 9.72 -0.15 11.72
CA LEU A 198 8.79 0.65 12.52
C LEU A 198 8.27 -0.17 13.69
N HIS A 199 7.92 0.52 14.77
CA HIS A 199 7.26 -0.09 15.92
C HIS A 199 6.24 0.83 16.58
N GLY A 200 5.32 0.20 17.30
CA GLY A 200 4.32 0.86 18.13
C GLY A 200 4.15 0.11 19.44
N VAL A 201 3.90 0.85 20.53
CA VAL A 201 3.70 0.29 21.87
C VAL A 201 2.35 0.74 22.38
N TRP A 202 1.51 -0.21 22.79
CA TRP A 202 0.11 0.03 23.13
C TRP A 202 -0.25 -0.63 24.44
N ARG A 203 -0.77 0.13 25.39
CA ARG A 203 -1.25 -0.39 26.68
C ARG A 203 -2.77 -0.48 26.65
N HIS A 204 -3.29 -1.69 26.73
CA HIS A 204 -4.72 -1.90 26.89
C HIS A 204 -5.15 -1.59 28.33
N LYS A 205 -6.44 -1.25 28.52
CA LYS A 205 -7.02 -0.88 29.83
C LYS A 205 -6.86 -1.91 30.95
N ASP A 206 -6.63 -3.18 30.58
CA ASP A 206 -6.39 -4.29 31.53
C ASP A 206 -4.90 -4.50 31.85
N GLY A 207 -4.02 -3.60 31.41
CA GLY A 207 -2.58 -3.63 31.69
C GLY A 207 -1.74 -4.48 30.72
N ARG A 208 -2.37 -5.16 29.75
CA ARG A 208 -1.62 -5.85 28.68
C ARG A 208 -0.92 -4.83 27.79
N LEU A 209 0.31 -5.13 27.39
CA LEU A 209 1.12 -4.29 26.52
C LEU A 209 1.36 -5.00 25.19
N LEU A 210 0.91 -4.41 24.09
CA LEU A 210 1.20 -4.89 22.74
C LEU A 210 2.36 -4.08 22.15
N VAL A 211 3.35 -4.77 21.61
CA VAL A 211 4.37 -4.19 20.74
C VAL A 211 4.19 -4.74 19.33
N ILE A 212 4.07 -3.84 18.37
CA ILE A 212 3.99 -4.17 16.94
C ILE A 212 5.35 -3.83 16.34
N PHE A 213 5.97 -4.77 15.64
CA PHE A 213 7.17 -4.56 14.84
C PHE A 213 6.86 -4.79 13.37
N LEU A 214 7.43 -3.96 12.51
CA LEU A 214 7.10 -3.97 11.10
C LEU A 214 8.32 -3.61 10.26
N ASN A 215 8.81 -4.54 9.44
CA ASN A 215 9.83 -4.26 8.44
C ASN A 215 9.20 -3.59 7.22
N THR A 216 9.73 -2.46 6.79
CA THR A 216 9.15 -1.65 5.71
C THR A 216 9.97 -1.67 4.41
N VAL A 217 11.02 -2.51 4.35
CA VAL A 217 11.93 -2.61 3.20
C VAL A 217 12.00 -4.04 2.65
N ASN A 218 12.49 -4.14 1.41
CA ASN A 218 12.69 -5.42 0.72
C ASN A 218 14.00 -6.14 1.10
N GLU A 219 14.38 -6.08 2.37
CA GLU A 219 15.59 -6.74 2.87
C GLU A 219 15.38 -7.16 4.33
N PRO A 220 16.03 -8.24 4.80
CA PRO A 220 15.96 -8.62 6.20
C PRO A 220 16.46 -7.49 7.12
N GLN A 221 15.81 -7.33 8.26
CA GLN A 221 16.17 -6.32 9.25
C GLN A 221 16.21 -6.94 10.65
N THR A 222 17.11 -6.44 11.50
CA THR A 222 17.27 -6.89 12.89
C THR A 222 17.33 -5.72 13.84
N VAL A 223 16.57 -5.78 14.93
CA VAL A 223 16.65 -4.82 16.04
C VAL A 223 16.75 -5.54 17.38
N LEU A 224 17.36 -4.86 18.35
CA LEU A 224 17.54 -5.35 19.72
C LEU A 224 16.67 -4.50 20.67
N PRO A 225 15.52 -5.02 21.15
CA PRO A 225 14.71 -4.32 22.14
C PRO A 225 15.48 -4.06 23.44
N PRO A 226 15.07 -3.10 24.28
CA PRO A 226 15.72 -2.87 25.55
C PRO A 226 15.65 -4.12 26.43
N ASP A 227 16.73 -4.44 27.15
CA ASP A 227 16.81 -5.66 27.98
C ASP A 227 15.69 -5.72 29.01
N SER A 228 15.31 -4.57 29.55
CA SER A 228 14.25 -4.41 30.54
C SER A 228 12.85 -4.71 30.01
N LEU A 229 12.64 -4.86 28.71
CA LEU A 229 11.31 -5.07 28.12
C LEU A 229 10.61 -6.30 28.68
N LEU A 230 11.36 -7.37 28.95
CA LEU A 230 10.84 -8.64 29.50
C LEU A 230 11.22 -8.88 30.97
N ALA A 231 11.86 -7.92 31.64
CA ALA A 231 12.40 -8.12 32.99
C ALA A 231 11.34 -8.63 33.98
N ASN A 232 10.13 -8.08 33.88
CA ASN A 232 8.99 -8.43 34.76
C ASN A 232 7.74 -8.85 33.96
N LYS A 233 7.91 -9.22 32.69
CA LYS A 233 6.79 -9.56 31.80
C LYS A 233 7.11 -10.80 30.99
N ALA A 234 6.15 -11.70 30.95
CA ALA A 234 6.10 -12.76 29.96
C ALA A 234 5.65 -12.21 28.61
N ALA A 235 6.00 -12.90 27.52
CA ALA A 235 5.63 -12.54 26.16
C ALA A 235 4.99 -13.70 25.40
N ALA A 236 3.92 -13.40 24.67
CA ALA A 236 3.47 -14.20 23.54
C ALA A 236 3.91 -13.51 22.24
N VAL A 237 4.71 -14.19 21.43
CA VAL A 237 5.31 -13.65 20.21
C VAL A 237 4.71 -14.35 19.00
N LEU A 238 4.13 -13.56 18.10
CA LEU A 238 3.55 -14.02 16.85
C LEU A 238 4.36 -13.47 15.69
N ALA A 239 4.94 -14.35 14.88
CA ALA A 239 5.60 -14.03 13.62
C ALA A 239 4.77 -14.58 12.44
N GLU A 240 4.87 -13.94 11.28
CA GLU A 240 4.13 -14.36 10.09
C GLU A 240 4.42 -15.81 9.72
N GLY A 241 3.35 -16.61 9.55
CA GLY A 241 3.44 -17.99 9.10
C GLY A 241 4.09 -18.96 10.09
N ARG A 242 4.40 -18.54 11.32
CA ARG A 242 5.04 -19.39 12.35
C ARG A 242 4.08 -19.68 13.50
N GLU A 243 4.35 -20.77 14.21
CA GLU A 243 3.67 -21.05 15.47
C GLU A 243 4.05 -20.04 16.55
N PRO A 244 3.15 -19.71 17.49
CA PRO A 244 3.45 -18.78 18.58
C PRO A 244 4.62 -19.23 19.44
N LEU A 245 5.49 -18.28 19.79
CA LEU A 245 6.55 -18.47 20.77
C LEU A 245 6.14 -17.84 22.10
N PHE A 246 6.54 -18.46 23.21
CA PHE A 246 6.21 -17.99 24.55
C PHE A 246 7.47 -17.85 25.37
N PHE A 247 7.63 -16.69 25.99
CA PHE A 247 8.73 -16.40 26.90
C PHE A 247 8.16 -16.10 28.28
N SER A 248 8.73 -16.71 29.32
CA SER A 248 8.56 -16.24 30.69
C SER A 248 9.34 -14.93 30.89
N ALA A 249 9.06 -14.21 31.99
CA ALA A 249 9.85 -13.06 32.39
C ALA A 249 11.34 -13.44 32.43
N ARG A 250 12.17 -12.59 31.85
CA ARG A 250 13.62 -12.83 31.69
C ARG A 250 14.38 -11.52 31.64
N SER A 251 15.64 -11.57 32.03
CA SER A 251 16.51 -10.39 32.13
C SER A 251 16.85 -9.73 30.79
N HIS A 252 16.67 -10.42 29.66
CA HIS A 252 17.04 -9.93 28.34
C HIS A 252 15.98 -10.27 27.31
N ALA A 253 15.55 -9.29 26.50
CA ALA A 253 14.67 -9.52 25.36
C ALA A 253 15.44 -10.16 24.20
N PRO A 254 14.86 -11.15 23.48
CA PRO A 254 15.50 -11.69 22.29
C PRO A 254 15.54 -10.65 21.15
N ALA A 255 16.45 -10.84 20.20
CA ALA A 255 16.48 -10.05 18.98
C ALA A 255 15.19 -10.23 18.17
N VAL A 256 14.74 -9.15 17.55
CA VAL A 256 13.64 -9.15 16.56
C VAL A 256 14.28 -9.23 15.19
N ILE A 257 14.07 -10.34 14.48
CA ILE A 257 14.60 -10.57 13.13
C ILE A 257 13.43 -10.73 12.17
N LEU A 258 13.29 -9.78 11.25
CA LEU A 258 12.19 -9.71 10.29
C LEU A 258 12.71 -9.90 8.88
N LYS A 259 12.05 -10.77 8.12
CA LYS A 259 12.18 -10.89 6.66
C LYS A 259 11.67 -9.61 5.97
N PRO A 260 11.97 -9.41 4.67
CA PRO A 260 11.36 -8.36 3.87
C PRO A 260 9.86 -8.23 4.14
N TYR A 261 9.41 -7.02 4.47
CA TYR A 261 7.99 -6.70 4.70
C TYR A 261 7.27 -7.55 5.78
N GLU A 262 7.98 -8.20 6.70
CA GLU A 262 7.39 -9.04 7.75
C GLU A 262 6.94 -8.18 8.95
N ALA A 263 5.81 -8.58 9.55
CA ALA A 263 5.31 -8.08 10.81
C ALA A 263 5.54 -9.09 11.95
N GLN A 264 5.76 -8.59 13.16
CA GLN A 264 5.80 -9.42 14.37
C GLN A 264 5.07 -8.71 15.51
N LEU A 265 4.26 -9.46 16.25
CA LEU A 265 3.48 -8.97 17.38
C LEU A 265 4.01 -9.58 18.67
N TRP A 266 4.23 -8.76 19.69
CA TRP A 266 4.60 -9.19 21.04
C TRP A 266 3.55 -8.72 22.02
N LEU A 267 2.80 -9.64 22.63
CA LEU A 267 1.92 -9.32 23.74
C LEU A 267 2.62 -9.60 25.07
N LEU A 268 2.87 -8.55 25.84
CA LEU A 268 3.51 -8.58 27.14
C LEU A 268 2.49 -8.57 28.26
N THR A 269 2.62 -9.52 29.17
CA THR A 269 1.67 -9.83 30.25
C THR A 269 2.43 -10.41 31.45
N ASP A 270 1.77 -10.67 32.57
CA ASP A 270 2.45 -11.28 33.73
C ASP A 270 2.74 -12.78 33.53
N ARG A 271 1.95 -13.44 32.67
CA ARG A 271 2.11 -14.84 32.27
C ARG A 271 1.75 -14.98 30.79
N PRO A 272 2.40 -15.86 30.00
CA PRO A 272 2.18 -15.92 28.57
C PRO A 272 0.70 -16.16 28.21
N ASP A 273 0.11 -15.23 27.45
CA ASP A 273 -1.30 -15.30 27.04
C ASP A 273 -1.48 -16.18 25.79
N ARG A 274 -1.69 -17.47 26.03
CA ARG A 274 -1.88 -18.47 24.97
C ARG A 274 -3.23 -18.31 24.24
N ALA A 275 -4.25 -17.78 24.92
CA ALA A 275 -5.56 -17.59 24.32
C ALA A 275 -5.54 -16.44 23.32
N TRP A 276 -4.89 -15.34 23.67
CA TRP A 276 -4.62 -14.25 22.73
C TRP A 276 -3.80 -14.73 21.54
N ALA A 277 -2.71 -15.46 21.79
CA ALA A 277 -1.88 -16.02 20.72
C ALA A 277 -2.71 -16.90 19.76
N ALA A 278 -3.52 -17.82 20.29
CA ALA A 278 -4.37 -18.68 19.48
C ALA A 278 -5.39 -17.89 18.65
N ARG A 279 -5.99 -16.83 19.20
CA ARG A 279 -6.95 -15.96 18.49
C ARG A 279 -6.33 -15.30 17.26
N HIS A 280 -5.11 -14.80 17.39
CA HIS A 280 -4.45 -13.98 16.35
C HIS A 280 -3.55 -14.81 15.41
N THR A 281 -3.23 -16.07 15.75
CA THR A 281 -2.42 -16.95 14.89
C THR A 281 -3.00 -17.17 13.47
N PRO A 282 -4.32 -17.36 13.28
CA PRO A 282 -4.90 -17.50 11.94
C PRO A 282 -4.62 -16.31 11.02
N VAL A 283 -4.68 -15.06 11.53
CA VAL A 283 -4.35 -13.89 10.72
C VAL A 283 -2.85 -13.87 10.36
N MET A 284 -1.99 -14.22 11.32
CA MET A 284 -0.54 -14.26 11.10
C MET A 284 -0.13 -15.31 10.07
N LYS A 285 -0.85 -16.45 10.02
CA LYS A 285 -0.71 -17.46 8.96
C LYS A 285 -1.24 -16.94 7.62
N LYS A 286 -2.38 -16.24 7.62
CA LYS A 286 -2.98 -15.69 6.40
C LYS A 286 -2.08 -14.64 5.75
N ILE A 287 -1.61 -13.65 6.51
CA ILE A 287 -0.80 -12.55 5.94
C ILE A 287 0.54 -13.01 5.38
N ALA A 288 1.10 -14.12 5.88
CA ALA A 288 2.30 -14.75 5.34
C ALA A 288 2.12 -15.28 3.90
N THR A 289 0.87 -15.50 3.48
CA THR A 289 0.50 -16.01 2.16
C THR A 289 0.03 -14.90 1.21
N VAL A 290 -0.09 -13.66 1.69
CA VAL A 290 -0.50 -12.52 0.87
C VAL A 290 0.69 -12.12 -0.02
N MET A 291 0.79 -12.78 -1.16
CA MET A 291 1.70 -12.43 -2.25
C MET A 291 0.86 -12.15 -3.49
N ASP A 292 0.81 -10.89 -3.89
CA ASP A 292 0.07 -10.48 -5.09
C ASP A 292 0.99 -10.26 -6.30
N ASP A 293 2.30 -10.05 -6.09
CA ASP A 293 3.24 -9.70 -7.16
C ASP A 293 3.71 -10.91 -8.00
N LEU A 294 3.52 -12.15 -7.54
CA LEU A 294 3.97 -13.38 -8.23
C LEU A 294 5.45 -13.30 -8.70
N GLY A 295 6.29 -12.52 -8.01
CA GLY A 295 7.68 -12.27 -8.37
C GLY A 295 7.90 -11.25 -9.51
N LEU A 296 6.91 -10.44 -9.87
CA LEU A 296 7.05 -9.33 -10.82
C LEU A 296 7.34 -8.03 -10.07
N MET A 297 8.45 -7.37 -10.40
CA MET A 297 8.67 -5.99 -9.96
C MET A 297 7.70 -5.07 -10.72
N MET A 298 6.93 -4.27 -9.98
CA MET A 298 5.89 -3.41 -10.54
C MET A 298 6.15 -1.96 -10.15
N ASN A 299 6.27 -1.09 -11.16
CA ASN A 299 6.51 0.35 -11.00
C ASN A 299 7.80 0.72 -10.24
N ASP A 300 8.73 -0.22 -10.13
CA ASP A 300 10.09 0.04 -9.68
C ASP A 300 10.94 0.59 -10.83
N LYS A 301 12.10 1.18 -10.49
CA LYS A 301 13.09 1.54 -11.49
C LYS A 301 13.51 0.27 -12.25
N PRO A 302 13.49 0.25 -13.59
CA PRO A 302 13.93 -0.89 -14.38
C PRO A 302 15.31 -1.37 -13.94
N ASN A 303 15.41 -2.64 -13.53
CA ASN A 303 16.67 -3.32 -13.30
C ASN A 303 16.89 -4.36 -14.40
N PHE A 304 17.60 -3.97 -15.46
CA PHE A 304 17.88 -4.84 -16.61
C PHE A 304 18.86 -5.98 -16.29
N ALA A 305 19.52 -5.96 -15.13
CA ALA A 305 20.36 -7.08 -14.68
C ALA A 305 19.53 -8.24 -14.12
N GLU A 306 18.33 -7.97 -13.60
CA GLU A 306 17.39 -8.99 -13.11
C GLU A 306 16.40 -9.37 -14.22
N ARG A 307 16.88 -10.17 -15.18
CA ARG A 307 16.11 -10.62 -16.35
C ARG A 307 15.92 -12.13 -16.35
N LYS A 308 14.74 -12.57 -16.79
CA LYS A 308 14.44 -13.99 -17.03
C LYS A 308 15.00 -14.43 -18.38
N GLU A 309 15.50 -15.65 -18.42
CA GLU A 309 15.85 -16.35 -19.67
C GLU A 309 14.59 -17.04 -20.20
N LEU A 310 14.22 -16.71 -21.44
CA LEU A 310 13.02 -17.22 -22.12
C LEU A 310 13.40 -17.81 -23.46
N ASP A 311 12.56 -18.72 -23.95
CA ASP A 311 12.81 -19.48 -25.17
C ASP A 311 11.61 -19.33 -26.11
N ALA A 312 11.79 -18.56 -27.18
CA ALA A 312 10.78 -18.32 -28.19
C ALA A 312 10.87 -19.29 -29.38
N THR A 313 11.86 -20.19 -29.42
CA THR A 313 12.02 -21.19 -30.50
C THR A 313 10.90 -22.23 -30.51
N LYS A 314 10.15 -22.33 -29.41
CA LYS A 314 9.00 -23.24 -29.28
C LYS A 314 7.72 -22.74 -29.94
N HIS A 315 7.69 -21.47 -30.37
CA HIS A 315 6.49 -20.82 -30.92
C HIS A 315 5.26 -20.89 -29.98
N GLU A 316 5.51 -21.05 -28.68
CA GLU A 316 4.50 -20.99 -27.64
C GLU A 316 4.34 -19.54 -27.16
N PHE A 317 3.15 -19.23 -26.61
CA PHE A 317 2.93 -17.91 -26.04
C PHE A 317 3.80 -17.70 -24.80
N LEU A 318 4.67 -16.69 -24.87
CA LEU A 318 5.29 -16.06 -23.72
C LEU A 318 4.24 -15.14 -23.08
N ARG A 319 3.86 -15.44 -21.84
CA ARG A 319 2.74 -14.79 -21.15
C ARG A 319 3.23 -13.78 -20.11
N LEU A 320 2.32 -12.97 -19.57
CA LEU A 320 2.67 -11.95 -18.57
C LEU A 320 3.38 -12.50 -17.32
N LYS A 321 3.10 -13.74 -16.90
CA LYS A 321 3.84 -14.43 -15.81
C LYS A 321 5.32 -14.64 -16.12
N ASP A 322 5.65 -14.72 -17.40
CA ASP A 322 7.00 -14.98 -17.89
C ASP A 322 7.79 -13.67 -18.01
N ALA A 323 7.12 -12.51 -17.89
CA ALA A 323 7.78 -11.21 -17.88
C ALA A 323 8.71 -11.04 -16.67
N SER A 324 9.76 -10.24 -16.85
CA SER A 324 10.73 -9.91 -15.80
C SER A 324 10.21 -8.77 -14.91
N TRP A 325 9.67 -7.70 -15.50
CA TRP A 325 9.03 -6.60 -14.75
C TRP A 325 8.04 -5.81 -15.61
N LEU A 326 7.21 -5.00 -14.94
CA LEU A 326 6.21 -4.13 -15.56
C LEU A 326 6.40 -2.69 -15.03
N LEU A 327 6.34 -1.71 -15.94
CA LEU A 327 6.38 -0.29 -15.60
C LEU A 327 5.13 0.39 -16.15
N GLY A 328 4.29 0.94 -15.29
CA GLY A 328 3.00 1.52 -15.67
C GLY A 328 1.93 0.50 -16.07
N ALA A 329 2.28 -0.77 -16.28
CA ALA A 329 1.35 -1.86 -16.59
C ALA A 329 1.01 -2.68 -15.33
N SER A 330 -0.18 -3.28 -15.32
CA SER A 330 -0.76 -3.96 -14.17
C SER A 330 -1.31 -5.32 -14.53
N ARG A 331 -0.67 -6.39 -14.06
CA ARG A 331 -1.13 -7.76 -14.29
C ARG A 331 -2.50 -8.00 -13.62
N PHE A 332 -3.41 -8.72 -14.23
CA PHE A 332 -4.67 -9.13 -13.63
C PHE A 332 -4.57 -10.58 -13.14
N SER A 333 -5.15 -10.86 -11.97
CA SER A 333 -5.06 -12.16 -11.30
C SER A 333 -6.35 -12.47 -10.53
N LYS A 334 -6.50 -13.74 -10.11
CA LYS A 334 -7.60 -14.17 -9.25
C LYS A 334 -7.82 -13.40 -7.95
N THR A 335 -6.85 -12.61 -7.48
CA THR A 335 -7.03 -11.83 -6.24
C THR A 335 -7.67 -10.47 -6.48
N ASN A 336 -7.79 -10.00 -7.74
CA ASN A 336 -8.32 -8.68 -8.11
C ASN A 336 -9.83 -8.56 -7.81
N LEU A 337 -10.30 -7.34 -7.50
CA LEU A 337 -11.69 -7.09 -7.08
C LEU A 337 -12.75 -7.47 -8.13
N ASP A 338 -12.40 -7.37 -9.42
CA ASP A 338 -13.28 -7.69 -10.55
C ASP A 338 -12.80 -8.91 -11.34
N TYR A 339 -12.16 -9.86 -10.67
CA TYR A 339 -11.77 -11.11 -11.31
C TYR A 339 -12.98 -11.96 -11.65
N ASP A 340 -13.18 -12.19 -12.95
CA ASP A 340 -14.15 -13.14 -13.49
C ASP A 340 -13.38 -14.24 -14.23
N PRO A 341 -13.35 -15.49 -13.72
CA PRO A 341 -12.57 -16.56 -14.33
C PRO A 341 -13.07 -16.97 -15.73
N VAL A 342 -14.29 -16.60 -16.10
CA VAL A 342 -14.91 -16.92 -17.38
C VAL A 342 -14.69 -15.78 -18.39
N LYS A 343 -14.87 -14.53 -17.96
CA LYS A 343 -14.75 -13.34 -18.83
C LYS A 343 -13.33 -12.77 -18.89
N ALA A 344 -12.52 -12.99 -17.87
CA ALA A 344 -11.18 -12.44 -17.71
C ALA A 344 -10.22 -13.52 -17.17
N PRO A 345 -9.90 -14.57 -17.96
CA PRO A 345 -9.06 -15.68 -17.52
C PRO A 345 -7.70 -15.18 -17.03
N ASP A 346 -7.06 -15.91 -16.11
CA ASP A 346 -5.78 -15.54 -15.50
C ASP A 346 -4.71 -15.13 -16.55
N ASN A 347 -3.78 -14.24 -16.13
CA ASN A 347 -2.49 -13.96 -16.79
C ASN A 347 -2.46 -12.99 -17.99
N TRP A 348 -3.17 -11.87 -17.88
CA TRP A 348 -3.04 -10.69 -18.75
C TRP A 348 -2.67 -9.44 -17.95
N ALA A 349 -2.41 -8.31 -18.60
CA ALA A 349 -2.18 -7.02 -17.95
C ALA A 349 -3.00 -5.90 -18.57
N VAL A 350 -3.46 -4.96 -17.74
CA VAL A 350 -3.88 -3.63 -18.19
C VAL A 350 -2.62 -2.81 -18.42
N CYS A 351 -2.47 -2.29 -19.62
CA CYS A 351 -1.34 -1.51 -20.09
C CYS A 351 -1.85 -0.13 -20.54
N PRO A 352 -1.87 0.87 -19.63
CA PRO A 352 -2.17 2.26 -19.96
C PRO A 352 -1.17 2.86 -20.95
N ASP A 353 -1.50 4.05 -21.47
CA ASP A 353 -0.58 4.83 -22.31
C ASP A 353 0.78 5.01 -21.62
N LYS A 354 1.87 4.79 -22.37
CA LYS A 354 3.28 4.83 -21.95
C LYS A 354 3.70 3.73 -20.99
N SER A 355 2.86 2.73 -20.75
CA SER A 355 3.28 1.55 -20.01
C SER A 355 4.25 0.69 -20.80
N VAL A 356 4.99 -0.13 -20.07
CA VAL A 356 6.05 -0.99 -20.57
C VAL A 356 5.98 -2.36 -19.90
N VAL A 357 6.17 -3.41 -20.68
CA VAL A 357 6.31 -4.80 -20.21
C VAL A 357 7.64 -5.35 -20.73
N TYR A 358 8.55 -5.72 -19.83
CA TYR A 358 9.85 -6.28 -20.19
C TYR A 358 9.85 -7.78 -19.96
N PHE A 359 10.06 -8.57 -21.01
CA PHE A 359 10.05 -10.02 -20.93
C PHE A 359 11.36 -10.58 -20.38
N GLY A 360 12.50 -9.98 -20.74
CA GLY A 360 13.82 -10.47 -20.36
C GLY A 360 14.64 -10.84 -21.57
N HIS A 361 15.55 -11.79 -21.39
CA HIS A 361 16.46 -12.30 -22.39
C HIS A 361 15.81 -13.48 -23.13
N VAL A 362 15.37 -13.26 -24.36
CA VAL A 362 14.56 -14.19 -25.15
C VAL A 362 15.40 -14.79 -26.27
N ASP A 363 15.46 -16.11 -26.36
CA ASP A 363 16.12 -16.84 -27.44
C ASP A 363 15.20 -17.01 -28.66
N PHE A 364 15.61 -16.46 -29.80
CA PHE A 364 14.94 -16.59 -31.09
C PHE A 364 15.52 -17.70 -31.97
N GLY A 365 16.54 -18.44 -31.50
CA GLY A 365 17.18 -19.52 -32.26
C GLY A 365 18.06 -19.02 -33.42
N GLU A 366 18.71 -19.94 -34.11
CA GLU A 366 19.68 -19.60 -35.18
C GLU A 366 19.03 -19.27 -36.52
N ASP A 367 17.86 -19.86 -36.80
CA ASP A 367 17.16 -19.71 -38.08
C ASP A 367 16.48 -18.34 -38.26
N GLY A 368 16.26 -17.65 -37.14
CA GLY A 368 15.70 -16.31 -37.10
C GLY A 368 14.20 -16.24 -37.35
N CYS A 369 13.52 -15.39 -36.59
CA CYS A 369 12.09 -15.14 -36.70
C CYS A 369 11.83 -13.86 -37.52
N SER A 370 10.79 -13.86 -38.35
CA SER A 370 10.37 -12.71 -39.16
C SER A 370 8.95 -12.24 -38.87
N ARG A 371 8.13 -13.08 -38.21
CA ARG A 371 6.74 -12.80 -37.89
C ARG A 371 6.40 -13.20 -36.47
N LEU A 372 5.55 -12.41 -35.86
CA LEU A 372 5.08 -12.63 -34.52
C LEU A 372 3.61 -12.26 -34.41
N GLU A 373 2.98 -12.77 -33.35
CA GLU A 373 1.63 -12.38 -33.00
C GLU A 373 1.50 -12.12 -31.51
N GLY A 374 0.58 -11.23 -31.16
CA GLY A 374 0.23 -10.90 -29.80
C GLY A 374 -1.27 -10.89 -29.60
N GLU A 375 -1.69 -11.14 -28.36
CA GLU A 375 -3.09 -11.12 -27.96
C GLU A 375 -3.41 -9.83 -27.20
N PHE A 376 -4.24 -8.97 -27.80
CA PHE A 376 -4.55 -7.63 -27.32
C PHE A 376 -6.06 -7.35 -27.28
N ALA A 377 -6.51 -6.48 -26.39
CA ALA A 377 -7.84 -5.88 -26.46
C ALA A 377 -7.75 -4.38 -26.14
N CYS A 378 -8.40 -3.51 -26.91
CA CYS A 378 -8.45 -2.08 -26.62
C CYS A 378 -9.83 -1.53 -26.98
N ASP A 379 -10.28 -0.51 -26.26
CA ASP A 379 -11.61 0.09 -26.43
C ASP A 379 -11.64 1.23 -27.46
N ARG A 380 -10.50 1.53 -28.09
CA ARG A 380 -10.37 2.62 -29.05
C ARG A 380 -9.33 2.35 -30.12
N ASN A 381 -9.49 3.03 -31.25
CA ASN A 381 -8.54 3.03 -32.35
C ASN A 381 -7.33 3.92 -32.04
N GLY A 382 -6.23 3.68 -32.75
CA GLY A 382 -5.00 4.47 -32.61
C GLY A 382 -4.12 4.05 -31.43
N VAL A 383 -4.45 2.93 -30.78
CA VAL A 383 -3.56 2.28 -29.81
C VAL A 383 -2.55 1.45 -30.58
N THR A 384 -1.27 1.66 -30.27
CA THR A 384 -0.15 0.91 -30.85
C THR A 384 0.67 0.22 -29.78
N VAL A 385 1.23 -0.92 -30.13
CA VAL A 385 2.18 -1.64 -29.28
C VAL A 385 3.46 -1.86 -30.06
N GLU A 386 4.58 -1.42 -29.51
CA GLU A 386 5.90 -1.57 -30.13
C GLU A 386 6.70 -2.62 -29.37
N MET A 387 7.25 -3.59 -30.10
CA MET A 387 8.26 -4.51 -29.58
C MET A 387 9.65 -3.92 -29.85
N ILE A 388 10.46 -3.83 -28.81
CA ILE A 388 11.75 -3.12 -28.80
C ILE A 388 12.85 -4.09 -28.36
N ASP A 389 13.95 -4.11 -29.11
CA ASP A 389 15.21 -4.76 -28.74
C ASP A 389 16.05 -3.82 -27.87
N LEU A 390 16.44 -4.26 -26.68
CA LEU A 390 17.26 -3.51 -25.73
C LEU A 390 18.64 -4.15 -25.49
N THR A 391 19.04 -5.11 -26.32
CA THR A 391 20.30 -5.81 -26.13
C THR A 391 21.47 -4.82 -26.22
N LEU A 392 22.32 -4.76 -25.19
CA LEU A 392 23.36 -3.71 -25.02
C LEU A 392 24.29 -3.51 -26.23
N ASP A 393 24.58 -4.57 -26.98
CA ASP A 393 25.45 -4.54 -28.17
C ASP A 393 24.69 -4.26 -29.48
N HIS A 394 23.41 -3.91 -29.38
CA HIS A 394 22.53 -3.55 -30.49
C HIS A 394 21.91 -2.16 -30.26
N PRO A 395 21.61 -1.40 -31.32
CA PRO A 395 20.84 -0.16 -31.17
C PRO A 395 19.45 -0.48 -30.62
N HIS A 396 18.93 0.36 -29.72
CA HIS A 396 17.55 0.29 -29.29
C HIS A 396 16.65 0.46 -30.51
N GLU A 397 16.07 -0.63 -31.00
CA GLU A 397 15.35 -0.69 -32.27
C GLU A 397 13.92 -1.15 -32.02
N VAL A 398 12.96 -0.47 -32.66
CA VAL A 398 11.58 -0.99 -32.75
C VAL A 398 11.59 -2.12 -33.78
N LEU A 399 11.48 -3.35 -33.28
CA LEU A 399 11.48 -4.55 -34.10
C LEU A 399 10.14 -4.78 -34.79
N ALA A 400 9.03 -4.47 -34.14
CA ALA A 400 7.69 -4.61 -34.71
C ALA A 400 6.73 -3.60 -34.09
N THR A 401 5.70 -3.21 -34.85
CA THR A 401 4.57 -2.41 -34.37
C THR A 401 3.28 -3.15 -34.63
N PHE A 402 2.44 -3.25 -33.60
CA PHE A 402 1.08 -3.76 -33.70
C PHE A 402 0.13 -2.57 -33.71
N ASP A 403 -0.65 -2.43 -34.78
CA ASP A 403 -1.76 -1.49 -34.86
C ASP A 403 -3.03 -2.17 -34.39
N LEU A 404 -3.61 -1.68 -33.29
CA LEU A 404 -4.78 -2.31 -32.67
C LEU A 404 -6.08 -1.67 -33.15
N ALA A 405 -7.05 -2.52 -33.48
CA ALA A 405 -8.41 -2.11 -33.80
C ALA A 405 -9.26 -2.02 -32.52
N ALA A 406 -10.14 -1.02 -32.45
CA ALA A 406 -11.09 -0.90 -31.35
C ALA A 406 -12.02 -2.13 -31.28
N GLY A 407 -12.23 -2.63 -30.07
CA GLY A 407 -13.21 -3.64 -29.72
C GLY A 407 -13.75 -3.40 -28.32
N GLY A 408 -14.37 -4.42 -27.72
CA GLY A 408 -14.67 -4.40 -26.29
C GLY A 408 -13.41 -4.53 -25.44
N TRP A 409 -13.49 -4.04 -24.19
CA TRP A 409 -12.38 -4.09 -23.23
C TRP A 409 -11.82 -5.50 -23.00
N TYR A 410 -12.64 -6.55 -23.15
CA TYR A 410 -12.23 -7.95 -23.01
C TYR A 410 -12.26 -8.73 -24.34
N ASP A 411 -12.49 -8.05 -25.47
CA ASP A 411 -12.58 -8.68 -26.78
C ASP A 411 -11.18 -8.86 -27.35
N TYR A 412 -10.46 -9.85 -26.84
CA TYR A 412 -9.09 -10.13 -27.27
C TYR A 412 -9.04 -10.54 -28.74
N GLN A 413 -8.14 -9.91 -29.46
CA GLN A 413 -7.80 -10.19 -30.86
C GLN A 413 -6.34 -10.64 -30.94
N THR A 414 -6.08 -11.64 -31.77
CA THR A 414 -4.73 -12.00 -32.18
C THR A 414 -4.32 -11.09 -33.32
N VAL A 415 -3.31 -10.26 -33.08
CA VAL A 415 -2.79 -9.31 -34.07
C VAL A 415 -1.39 -9.78 -34.47
N GLN A 416 -1.18 -9.94 -35.77
CA GLN A 416 0.13 -10.28 -36.32
C GLN A 416 0.90 -9.01 -36.66
N ALA A 417 2.21 -9.04 -36.43
CA ALA A 417 3.12 -8.01 -36.88
C ALA A 417 4.33 -8.64 -37.56
N ARG A 418 4.83 -7.96 -38.58
CA ARG A 418 6.06 -8.32 -39.26
C ARG A 418 7.22 -7.60 -38.58
N LEU A 419 8.30 -8.34 -38.34
CA LEU A 419 9.52 -7.75 -37.83
C LEU A 419 10.17 -6.88 -38.93
N SER A 420 10.79 -5.76 -38.53
CA SER A 420 11.54 -4.85 -39.41
C SER A 420 12.66 -5.57 -40.17
N ARG A 421 13.20 -6.63 -39.55
CA ARG A 421 14.20 -7.57 -40.07
C ARG A 421 14.06 -8.91 -39.36
N PRO A 422 14.61 -10.01 -39.91
CA PRO A 422 14.75 -11.24 -39.15
C PRO A 422 15.52 -11.02 -37.84
N VAL A 423 15.09 -11.69 -36.76
CA VAL A 423 15.67 -11.62 -35.43
C VAL A 423 16.08 -13.03 -34.99
N TRP A 424 17.36 -13.22 -34.68
CA TRP A 424 17.96 -14.52 -34.32
C TRP A 424 18.79 -14.41 -33.05
N GLY A 425 19.02 -15.54 -32.38
CA GLY A 425 19.77 -15.64 -31.14
C GLY A 425 19.06 -14.94 -29.98
N LYS A 426 19.80 -14.66 -28.92
CA LYS A 426 19.23 -14.10 -27.70
C LYS A 426 19.11 -12.58 -27.76
N ARG A 427 17.95 -12.04 -27.35
CA ARG A 427 17.64 -10.61 -27.35
C ARG A 427 16.90 -10.17 -26.09
N ASP A 428 17.17 -8.97 -25.64
CA ASP A 428 16.44 -8.35 -24.53
C ASP A 428 15.16 -7.68 -25.04
N ILE A 429 13.99 -8.24 -24.74
CA ILE A 429 12.72 -7.85 -25.36
C ILE A 429 11.82 -7.04 -24.43
N MET A 430 11.38 -5.89 -24.92
CA MET A 430 10.45 -4.98 -24.26
C MET A 430 9.25 -4.65 -25.15
N PHE A 431 8.06 -4.50 -24.55
CA PHE A 431 6.87 -3.99 -25.22
C PHE A 431 6.51 -2.61 -24.65
N ARG A 432 6.24 -1.64 -25.51
CA ARG A 432 5.80 -0.28 -25.17
C ARG A 432 4.41 -0.02 -25.72
N PHE A 433 3.52 0.52 -24.90
CA PHE A 433 2.13 0.77 -25.23
C PHE A 433 1.88 2.27 -25.40
N SER A 434 1.21 2.68 -26.48
CA SER A 434 0.94 4.10 -26.79
C SER A 434 -0.47 4.32 -27.33
N GLY A 435 -1.00 5.52 -27.18
CA GLY A 435 -2.25 5.96 -27.83
C GLY A 435 -3.53 5.62 -27.06
N GLY A 436 -3.42 4.93 -25.92
CA GLY A 436 -4.56 4.61 -25.05
C GLY A 436 -4.29 3.41 -24.15
N ASN A 437 -5.33 2.96 -23.47
CA ASN A 437 -5.24 1.76 -22.64
C ASN A 437 -5.44 0.51 -23.51
N CYS A 438 -4.66 -0.52 -23.21
CA CYS A 438 -4.72 -1.82 -23.87
C CYS A 438 -4.67 -2.92 -22.82
N ASN A 439 -5.38 -4.02 -23.03
CA ASN A 439 -5.18 -5.27 -22.32
C ASN A 439 -4.25 -6.16 -23.13
N PHE A 440 -3.28 -6.80 -22.50
CA PHE A 440 -2.26 -7.60 -23.15
C PHE A 440 -2.10 -8.96 -22.47
N LYS A 441 -2.13 -10.05 -23.25
CA LYS A 441 -2.02 -11.43 -22.74
C LYS A 441 -0.64 -12.07 -22.93
N GLY A 442 0.14 -11.57 -23.88
CA GLY A 442 1.40 -12.18 -24.28
C GLY A 442 1.56 -12.22 -25.80
N TRP A 443 2.66 -12.83 -26.22
CA TRP A 443 3.08 -12.87 -27.62
C TRP A 443 3.82 -14.18 -27.94
N ARG A 444 3.98 -14.49 -29.22
CA ARG A 444 4.82 -15.60 -29.72
C ARG A 444 5.40 -15.30 -31.10
N THR A 445 6.42 -16.06 -31.46
CA THR A 445 6.95 -16.15 -32.83
C THR A 445 6.08 -17.09 -33.66
N LEU A 446 6.09 -16.90 -34.99
CA LEU A 446 5.30 -17.70 -35.95
C LEU A 446 6.14 -18.54 -36.91
N ASP A 447 7.42 -18.20 -37.05
CA ASP A 447 8.39 -18.87 -37.91
C ASP A 447 9.77 -18.94 -37.25
#